data_AF-A0A5J6PEF6-F1
#
_entry.id   AF-A0A5J6PEF6-F1
#
_cell.length_a   1.000
_cell.length_b   1.000
_cell.length_c   1.000
_cell.angle_alpha   90.00
_cell.angle_beta   90.00
_cell.angle_gamma   90.00
#
_symmetry.space_group_name_H-M   'P 1'
#
loop_
_entity.id
_entity.type
_entity.pdbx_description
1 polymer ?
#
loop_
_entity_poly.entity_id
_entity_poly.type
_entity_poly.pdbx_seq_one_letter_code
_entity_poly.pdbx_strand_id
1 'polypeptide(L)'
;MAANTWYCVEVDYLADQAYDTLKMRVNGTEVHSITSASDWNNGALAADWMSDKFNYVMFGFHSFSSRTADVWMDDIVVSTQPIGCGTTPPPASSSSVASVAPSSSSKSSSSVAPSSSSVAMTSSSVPSSSVAPSSSSRSSSSAATTAAWTLNTTDSYLNFVTTKNTHNVEVHNFTSISGDISAAGVATLTIDLNTVNTGVALRDQRMKDMLFETATYPTATVTVTVPATLISGLAVGQSAATDITASLNLHGVSGTITTKVSVQKLSNSRILVQTLAPVLTKAETYNMTAGVEALRAAVAIASISAAVPVDFALVFDAR
;
A
#
# COMPACT_ATOMS: atom_id res chain seq x y z
N MET A 1 33.37 -0.69 -7.28
CA MET A 1 32.97 0.51 -6.50
C MET A 1 33.50 0.34 -5.08
N ALA A 2 34.11 1.38 -4.51
CA ALA A 2 34.61 1.39 -3.15
C ALA A 2 33.48 1.65 -2.15
N ALA A 3 33.60 1.12 -0.93
CA ALA A 3 32.63 1.38 0.14
C ALA A 3 32.61 2.86 0.52
N ASN A 4 31.47 3.33 1.04
CA ASN A 4 31.27 4.71 1.53
C ASN A 4 31.62 5.81 0.51
N THR A 5 31.47 5.51 -0.77
CA THR A 5 31.74 6.45 -1.87
C THR A 5 30.50 6.56 -2.74
N TRP A 6 30.09 7.79 -3.04
CA TRP A 6 28.99 8.03 -3.98
C TRP A 6 29.46 7.80 -5.42
N TYR A 7 28.60 7.16 -6.20
CA TYR A 7 28.81 6.92 -7.62
C TYR A 7 27.57 7.42 -8.36
N CYS A 8 27.78 8.19 -9.41
CA CYS A 8 26.72 8.43 -10.37
C CYS A 8 26.65 7.23 -11.32
N VAL A 9 25.48 6.61 -11.40
CA VAL A 9 25.21 5.49 -12.29
C VAL A 9 24.13 5.93 -13.28
N GLU A 10 24.46 5.87 -14.56
CA GLU A 10 23.53 6.18 -15.65
C GLU A 10 23.33 4.92 -16.49
N VAL A 11 22.08 4.57 -16.78
CA VAL A 11 21.73 3.44 -17.64
C VAL A 11 20.80 3.92 -18.75
N ASP A 12 21.28 3.81 -19.98
CA ASP A 12 20.52 4.14 -21.18
C ASP A 12 19.86 2.88 -21.75
N TYR A 13 18.57 2.98 -22.07
CA TYR A 13 17.84 2.00 -22.87
C TYR A 13 17.39 2.68 -24.17
N LEU A 14 18.05 2.36 -25.28
CA LEU A 14 17.89 3.03 -26.57
C LEU A 14 17.23 2.07 -27.58
N ALA A 15 15.91 2.17 -27.71
CA ALA A 15 15.11 1.33 -28.62
C ALA A 15 14.87 1.98 -30.01
N ASP A 16 15.56 3.08 -30.29
CA ASP A 16 15.50 3.85 -31.54
C ASP A 16 16.68 3.55 -32.48
N GLN A 17 17.53 2.59 -32.10
CA GLN A 17 18.72 2.19 -32.83
C GLN A 17 18.41 1.02 -33.79
N ALA A 18 19.33 0.73 -34.71
CA ALA A 18 19.20 -0.44 -35.59
C ALA A 18 19.22 -1.78 -34.83
N TYR A 19 19.85 -1.79 -33.65
CA TYR A 19 19.80 -2.85 -32.66
C TYR A 19 19.59 -2.18 -31.30
N ASP A 20 18.53 -2.56 -30.60
CA ASP A 20 18.19 -2.10 -29.26
C ASP A 20 19.43 -2.11 -28.35
N THR A 21 19.77 -0.95 -27.82
CA THR A 21 21.06 -0.73 -27.17
C THR A 21 20.89 -0.44 -25.67
N LEU A 22 21.70 -1.11 -24.85
CA LEU A 22 21.86 -0.80 -23.43
C LEU A 22 23.26 -0.25 -23.20
N LYS A 23 23.38 0.85 -22.43
CA LYS A 23 24.68 1.36 -21.98
C LYS A 23 24.61 1.67 -20.49
N MET A 24 25.61 1.24 -19.74
CA MET A 24 25.77 1.59 -18.34
C MET A 24 27.05 2.40 -18.17
N ARG A 25 26.94 3.56 -17.54
CA ARG A 25 28.07 4.41 -17.18
C ARG A 25 28.16 4.59 -15.67
N VAL A 26 29.38 4.66 -15.18
CA VAL A 26 29.68 5.02 -13.79
C VAL A 26 30.59 6.24 -13.81
N ASN A 27 30.15 7.33 -13.19
CA ASN A 27 30.84 8.63 -13.22
C ASN A 27 31.17 9.07 -14.65
N GLY A 28 30.22 8.90 -15.57
CA GLY A 28 30.36 9.23 -17.00
C GLY A 28 31.23 8.26 -17.82
N THR A 29 31.89 7.28 -17.20
CA THR A 29 32.68 6.27 -17.91
C THR A 29 31.82 5.05 -18.22
N GLU A 30 31.74 4.63 -19.48
CA GLU A 30 31.03 3.41 -19.86
C GLU A 30 31.71 2.17 -19.25
N VAL A 31 30.94 1.38 -18.50
CA VAL A 31 31.42 0.17 -17.82
C VAL A 31 30.81 -1.10 -18.39
N HIS A 32 29.68 -0.97 -19.12
CA HIS A 32 29.01 -2.08 -19.76
C HIS A 32 28.14 -1.57 -20.91
N SER A 33 28.02 -2.36 -21.97
CA SER A 33 27.07 -2.09 -23.04
C SER A 33 26.63 -3.38 -23.74
N ILE A 34 25.42 -3.33 -24.27
CA ILE A 34 24.85 -4.30 -25.20
C ILE A 34 24.50 -3.48 -26.44
N THR A 35 25.23 -3.71 -27.52
CA THR A 35 25.10 -2.98 -28.80
C THR A 35 24.90 -3.92 -29.98
N SER A 36 25.02 -5.23 -29.76
CA SER A 36 24.90 -6.25 -30.78
C SER A 36 24.34 -7.56 -30.22
N ALA A 37 23.86 -8.41 -31.13
CA ALA A 37 23.37 -9.74 -30.79
C ALA A 37 24.44 -10.65 -30.16
N SER A 38 25.73 -10.43 -30.47
CA SER A 38 26.84 -11.21 -29.92
C SER A 38 27.19 -10.86 -28.48
N ASP A 39 26.66 -9.78 -27.93
CA ASP A 39 26.99 -9.34 -26.55
C ASP A 39 26.25 -10.17 -25.49
N TRP A 40 25.28 -11.00 -25.89
CA TRP A 40 24.46 -11.81 -24.99
C TRP A 40 25.12 -13.14 -24.62
N ASN A 41 25.39 -13.33 -23.33
CA ASN A 41 26.01 -14.54 -22.80
C ASN A 41 25.14 -15.80 -22.90
N ASN A 42 23.82 -15.67 -23.10
CA ASN A 42 22.84 -16.77 -23.13
C ASN A 42 22.21 -16.97 -24.51
N GLY A 43 22.88 -16.51 -25.57
CA GLY A 43 22.42 -16.61 -26.94
C GLY A 43 21.92 -15.27 -27.49
N ALA A 44 22.11 -15.09 -28.79
CA ALA A 44 21.75 -13.88 -29.52
C ALA A 44 20.25 -13.59 -29.43
N LEU A 45 19.92 -12.33 -29.14
CA LEU A 45 18.55 -11.82 -29.22
C LEU A 45 18.29 -11.12 -30.56
N ALA A 46 17.01 -10.94 -30.89
CA ALA A 46 16.59 -10.14 -32.03
C ALA A 46 16.97 -8.66 -31.83
N ALA A 47 16.97 -7.90 -32.92
CA ALA A 47 17.35 -6.49 -32.90
C ALA A 47 16.41 -5.60 -32.08
N ASP A 48 15.17 -6.03 -31.90
CA ASP A 48 14.08 -5.34 -31.21
C ASP A 48 13.77 -5.96 -29.83
N TRP A 49 14.79 -6.46 -29.12
CA TRP A 49 14.62 -7.21 -27.88
C TRP A 49 13.92 -6.45 -26.74
N MET A 50 13.79 -5.12 -26.82
CA MET A 50 13.02 -4.30 -25.88
C MET A 50 11.55 -4.13 -26.25
N SER A 51 11.14 -4.55 -27.45
CA SER A 51 9.76 -4.40 -27.95
C SER A 51 8.73 -5.04 -27.02
N ASP A 52 7.77 -4.24 -26.56
CA ASP A 52 6.71 -4.59 -25.59
C ASP A 52 7.22 -5.12 -24.23
N LYS A 53 8.52 -4.95 -23.90
CA LYS A 53 9.12 -5.46 -22.65
C LYS A 53 9.19 -4.41 -21.54
N PHE A 54 9.35 -3.14 -21.89
CA PHE A 54 9.53 -2.05 -20.90
C PHE A 54 8.20 -1.47 -20.43
N ASN A 55 7.63 -2.06 -19.37
CA ASN A 55 6.34 -1.63 -18.81
C ASN A 55 6.47 -0.90 -17.46
N TYR A 56 7.58 -1.08 -16.75
CA TYR A 56 7.85 -0.41 -15.48
C TYR A 56 9.36 -0.31 -15.25
N VAL A 57 9.77 0.62 -14.38
CA VAL A 57 11.16 0.75 -13.89
C VAL A 57 11.13 0.64 -12.38
N MET A 58 11.98 -0.21 -11.82
CA MET A 58 12.17 -0.35 -10.37
C MET A 58 13.62 -0.06 -10.04
N PHE A 59 13.83 0.67 -8.95
CA PHE A 59 15.15 0.95 -8.40
C PHE A 59 15.30 0.16 -7.10
N GLY A 60 16.40 -0.57 -6.99
CA GLY A 60 16.68 -1.40 -5.82
C GLY A 60 18.04 -2.07 -5.95
N PHE A 61 18.48 -2.65 -4.85
CA PHE A 61 19.73 -3.39 -4.80
C PHE A 61 19.45 -4.83 -4.37
N HIS A 62 20.07 -5.78 -5.06
CA HIS A 62 20.03 -7.19 -4.69
C HIS A 62 21.48 -7.73 -4.71
N SER A 63 21.93 -8.26 -3.57
CA SER A 63 23.24 -8.91 -3.47
C SER A 63 23.10 -10.40 -3.79
N PHE A 64 23.76 -10.85 -4.86
CA PHE A 64 23.95 -12.28 -5.17
C PHE A 64 25.24 -12.85 -4.55
N SER A 65 25.88 -12.09 -3.67
CA SER A 65 27.06 -12.52 -2.92
C SER A 65 26.67 -12.83 -1.48
N SER A 66 27.46 -13.66 -0.79
CA SER A 66 27.29 -13.91 0.65
C SER A 66 27.69 -12.70 1.53
N ARG A 67 27.80 -11.49 0.96
CA ARG A 67 28.19 -10.27 1.65
C ARG A 67 26.96 -9.42 1.90
N THR A 68 26.84 -8.93 3.13
CA THR A 68 25.92 -7.85 3.49
C THR A 68 26.43 -6.55 2.90
N ALA A 69 25.57 -5.84 2.17
CA ALA A 69 25.88 -4.53 1.62
C ALA A 69 24.67 -3.62 1.84
N ASP A 70 24.92 -2.47 2.46
CA ASP A 70 23.95 -1.39 2.57
C ASP A 70 24.18 -0.44 1.39
N VAL A 71 23.12 -0.23 0.59
CA VAL A 71 23.18 0.64 -0.58
C VAL A 71 22.19 1.78 -0.39
N TRP A 72 22.71 3.00 -0.44
CA TRP A 72 21.91 4.21 -0.44
C TRP A 72 21.80 4.73 -1.87
N MET A 73 20.61 5.16 -2.24
CA MET A 73 20.32 5.77 -3.54
C MET A 73 19.75 7.16 -3.27
N ASP A 74 20.26 8.14 -4.00
CA ASP A 74 19.81 9.53 -3.95
C ASP A 74 19.72 10.09 -5.37
N ASP A 75 18.96 11.16 -5.55
CA ASP A 75 18.80 11.87 -6.83
C ASP A 75 18.40 10.96 -8.01
N ILE A 76 17.43 10.07 -7.79
CA ILE A 76 16.91 9.19 -8.86
C ILE A 76 16.10 10.03 -9.86
N VAL A 77 16.57 10.06 -11.10
CA VAL A 77 15.91 10.77 -12.20
C VAL A 77 15.71 9.82 -13.38
N VAL A 78 14.52 9.87 -13.99
CA VAL A 78 14.20 9.18 -15.24
C VAL A 78 14.02 10.24 -16.32
N SER A 79 14.69 10.06 -17.45
CA SER A 79 14.70 11.02 -18.56
C SER A 79 14.66 10.28 -19.89
N THR A 80 14.08 10.94 -20.90
CA THR A 80 14.11 10.49 -22.30
C THR A 80 15.35 10.98 -23.05
N GLN A 81 16.26 11.66 -22.35
CA GLN A 81 17.53 12.18 -22.86
C GLN A 81 18.65 11.89 -21.85
N PRO A 82 19.91 11.74 -22.30
CA PRO A 82 21.05 11.55 -21.41
C PRO A 82 21.09 12.65 -20.35
N ILE A 83 21.21 12.24 -19.09
CA ILE A 83 21.26 13.17 -17.95
C ILE A 83 22.71 13.57 -17.72
N GLY A 84 23.63 12.62 -17.91
CA GLY A 84 25.04 12.77 -17.61
C GLY A 84 25.31 12.87 -16.11
N CYS A 85 26.55 12.57 -15.73
CA CYS A 85 26.92 12.46 -14.33
C CYS A 85 27.35 13.75 -13.63
N GLY A 86 27.27 14.93 -14.27
CA GLY A 86 27.61 16.25 -13.69
C GLY A 86 28.99 16.30 -13.00
N THR A 87 29.94 17.11 -13.47
CA THR A 87 31.29 17.17 -12.87
C THR A 87 31.37 17.90 -11.50
N THR A 88 30.34 17.81 -10.65
CA THR A 88 30.33 18.46 -9.34
C THR A 88 29.71 17.55 -8.29
N PRO A 89 30.38 17.30 -7.14
CA PRO A 89 29.76 16.63 -6.00
C PRO A 89 28.55 17.45 -5.51
N PRO A 90 27.52 16.82 -4.95
CA PRO A 90 26.36 17.55 -4.45
C PRO A 90 26.79 18.49 -3.30
N PRO A 91 26.38 19.78 -3.31
CA PRO A 91 26.55 20.64 -2.15
C PRO A 91 25.60 20.18 -1.03
N ALA A 92 26.04 20.31 0.22
CA ALA A 92 25.23 20.01 1.39
C ALA A 92 23.87 20.73 1.32
N SER A 93 22.79 19.95 1.37
CA SER A 93 21.41 20.43 1.33
C SER A 93 21.12 21.31 2.55
N SER A 94 21.02 22.62 2.32
CA SER A 94 20.44 23.59 3.26
C SER A 94 19.14 24.13 2.64
N SER A 95 18.02 23.52 2.99
CA SER A 95 16.68 23.99 2.63
C SER A 95 16.16 24.94 3.70
N SER A 96 16.43 26.23 3.51
CA SER A 96 15.67 27.32 4.13
C SER A 96 14.33 27.45 3.40
N VAL A 97 13.25 27.01 4.02
CA VAL A 97 11.89 27.20 3.51
C VAL A 97 11.44 28.62 3.90
N ALA A 98 11.29 29.49 2.90
CA ALA A 98 10.65 30.79 3.06
C ALA A 98 9.14 30.60 3.23
N SER A 99 8.64 30.92 4.41
CA SER A 99 7.22 30.94 4.74
C SER A 99 6.52 32.11 4.03
N VAL A 100 5.58 31.81 3.13
CA VAL A 100 4.63 32.78 2.60
C VAL A 100 3.39 32.75 3.49
N ALA A 101 3.16 33.83 4.24
CA ALA A 101 1.95 34.05 5.02
C ALA A 101 0.84 34.68 4.17
N PRO A 102 -0.44 34.28 4.31
CA PRO A 102 -1.57 35.07 3.85
C PRO A 102 -2.09 35.99 4.96
N SER A 103 -2.38 37.22 4.55
CA SER A 103 -2.89 38.34 5.31
C SER A 103 -4.28 38.08 5.90
N SER A 104 -4.48 38.58 7.11
CA SER A 104 -5.73 38.68 7.83
C SER A 104 -6.70 39.68 7.17
N SER A 105 -7.98 39.31 7.09
CA SER A 105 -9.06 40.28 7.05
C SER A 105 -10.23 39.81 7.93
N SER A 106 -10.55 40.69 8.87
CA SER A 106 -11.59 40.63 9.87
C SER A 106 -12.94 41.00 9.28
N LYS A 107 -14.00 40.22 9.53
CA LYS A 107 -15.37 40.75 9.60
C LYS A 107 -16.21 40.01 10.64
N SER A 108 -17.00 40.83 11.32
CA SER A 108 -17.57 40.67 12.64
C SER A 108 -18.83 39.79 12.70
N SER A 109 -18.98 39.17 13.85
CA SER A 109 -20.17 38.49 14.35
C SER A 109 -21.33 39.47 14.54
N SER A 110 -22.54 39.06 14.17
CA SER A 110 -23.76 39.54 14.81
C SER A 110 -24.77 38.40 14.94
N SER A 111 -25.30 38.32 16.14
CA SER A 111 -26.25 37.36 16.66
C SER A 111 -27.68 37.79 16.35
N VAL A 112 -28.55 36.84 16.02
CA VAL A 112 -30.00 37.03 16.15
C VAL A 112 -30.67 35.72 16.54
N ALA A 113 -31.54 35.82 17.55
CA ALA A 113 -32.28 34.76 18.22
C ALA A 113 -33.41 34.14 17.37
N PRO A 114 -33.99 33.00 17.79
CA PRO A 114 -35.11 32.38 17.11
C PRO A 114 -36.46 32.75 17.75
N SER A 115 -37.49 32.78 16.93
CA SER A 115 -38.92 32.76 17.26
C SER A 115 -39.63 32.48 15.93
N SER A 116 -40.76 31.80 15.78
CA SER A 116 -41.67 30.98 16.58
C SER A 116 -42.75 30.52 15.58
N SER A 117 -43.64 29.63 16.02
CA SER A 117 -44.97 29.32 15.44
C SER A 117 -44.99 28.12 14.48
N SER A 118 -45.38 26.93 14.93
CA SER A 118 -46.75 26.48 15.29
C SER A 118 -47.67 26.33 14.08
N VAL A 119 -47.92 25.08 13.67
CA VAL A 119 -49.24 24.62 13.24
C VAL A 119 -49.42 23.18 13.69
N ALA A 120 -50.62 22.91 14.19
CA ALA A 120 -50.98 21.77 15.01
C ALA A 120 -51.88 20.79 14.25
N MET A 121 -51.95 19.57 14.82
CA MET A 121 -52.99 18.53 14.68
C MET A 121 -53.14 17.92 13.25
N THR A 122 -53.35 16.62 13.04
CA THR A 122 -54.25 15.71 13.75
C THR A 122 -54.00 14.27 13.28
N SER A 123 -54.21 13.34 14.20
CA SER A 123 -54.51 11.90 14.11
C SER A 123 -55.20 11.45 12.79
N SER A 124 -55.09 10.22 12.29
CA SER A 124 -55.45 8.96 12.95
C SER A 124 -55.15 7.75 12.03
N SER A 125 -55.17 6.57 12.65
CA SER A 125 -55.67 5.28 12.16
C SER A 125 -54.80 4.42 11.22
N VAL A 126 -54.15 3.46 11.89
CA VAL A 126 -53.78 2.11 11.41
C VAL A 126 -54.98 1.29 10.93
N PRO A 127 -54.72 0.27 10.09
CA PRO A 127 -55.33 -1.04 10.33
C PRO A 127 -54.28 -2.15 10.42
N SER A 128 -54.46 -2.99 11.43
CA SER A 128 -53.87 -4.33 11.54
C SER A 128 -54.50 -5.27 10.51
N SER A 129 -53.70 -6.16 9.94
CA SER A 129 -54.20 -7.39 9.31
C SER A 129 -53.17 -8.49 9.49
N SER A 130 -53.55 -9.42 10.35
CA SER A 130 -52.94 -10.71 10.63
C SER A 130 -53.03 -11.64 9.43
N VAL A 131 -51.90 -12.24 9.05
CA VAL A 131 -51.88 -13.44 8.18
C VAL A 131 -50.81 -14.39 8.71
N ALA A 132 -51.23 -15.57 9.16
CA ALA A 132 -50.35 -16.71 9.39
C ALA A 132 -49.91 -17.31 8.05
N PRO A 133 -48.72 -17.92 7.97
CA PRO A 133 -48.72 -19.28 7.44
C PRO A 133 -47.75 -20.26 8.15
N SER A 134 -48.28 -21.46 8.35
CA SER A 134 -47.67 -22.79 8.14
C SER A 134 -46.17 -22.99 8.39
N SER A 135 -45.91 -23.82 9.40
CA SER A 135 -44.68 -24.57 9.64
C SER A 135 -44.28 -25.42 8.42
N SER A 136 -43.18 -25.03 7.79
CA SER A 136 -42.37 -25.93 6.96
C SER A 136 -40.93 -25.82 7.44
N SER A 137 -40.48 -26.83 8.17
CA SER A 137 -39.08 -27.03 8.57
C SER A 137 -38.24 -27.26 7.31
N ARG A 138 -37.77 -26.16 6.71
CA ARG A 138 -36.68 -26.22 5.74
C ARG A 138 -35.40 -26.31 6.55
N SER A 139 -34.81 -27.50 6.57
CA SER A 139 -33.40 -27.67 6.89
C SER A 139 -32.61 -26.72 5.98
N SER A 140 -32.20 -25.59 6.52
CA SER A 140 -31.23 -24.71 5.89
C SER A 140 -29.90 -25.43 5.94
N SER A 141 -29.63 -26.24 4.91
CA SER A 141 -28.27 -26.58 4.55
C SER A 141 -27.57 -25.26 4.26
N SER A 142 -26.78 -24.80 5.22
CA SER A 142 -25.81 -23.73 5.02
C SER A 142 -24.92 -24.17 3.87
N ALA A 143 -25.24 -23.73 2.65
CA ALA A 143 -24.30 -23.82 1.55
C ALA A 143 -23.09 -23.04 2.04
N ALA A 144 -22.01 -23.75 2.36
CA ALA A 144 -20.73 -23.13 2.56
C ALA A 144 -20.49 -22.30 1.30
N THR A 145 -20.51 -20.98 1.43
CA THR A 145 -20.06 -20.06 0.40
C THR A 145 -18.57 -20.32 0.24
N THR A 146 -18.24 -21.29 -0.61
CA THR A 146 -16.88 -21.62 -0.98
C THR A 146 -16.29 -20.35 -1.61
N ALA A 147 -15.37 -19.70 -0.89
CA ALA A 147 -14.68 -18.55 -1.43
C ALA A 147 -14.06 -18.90 -2.78
N ALA A 148 -14.27 -18.08 -3.79
CA ALA A 148 -13.75 -18.30 -5.14
C ALA A 148 -12.22 -18.17 -5.17
N TRP A 149 -11.65 -17.39 -4.26
CA TRP A 149 -10.21 -17.17 -4.13
C TRP A 149 -9.77 -17.21 -2.67
N THR A 150 -8.56 -17.69 -2.40
CA THR A 150 -7.93 -17.69 -1.07
C THR A 150 -6.57 -17.02 -1.14
N LEU A 151 -6.24 -16.22 -0.13
CA LEU A 151 -4.94 -15.57 -0.03
C LEU A 151 -3.83 -16.63 0.13
N ASN A 152 -2.79 -16.51 -0.68
CA ASN A 152 -1.55 -17.26 -0.50
C ASN A 152 -0.68 -16.50 0.50
N THR A 153 -0.62 -16.99 1.74
CA THR A 153 0.07 -16.29 2.84
C THR A 153 1.58 -16.23 2.68
N THR A 154 2.18 -17.16 1.92
CA THR A 154 3.62 -17.20 1.68
C THR A 154 4.06 -16.18 0.64
N ASP A 155 3.23 -15.98 -0.39
CA ASP A 155 3.50 -15.07 -1.50
C ASP A 155 2.86 -13.68 -1.31
N SER A 156 2.34 -13.41 -0.11
CA SER A 156 1.69 -12.14 0.23
C SER A 156 2.41 -11.44 1.37
N TYR A 157 2.36 -10.11 1.37
CA TYR A 157 2.82 -9.30 2.49
C TYR A 157 1.92 -8.08 2.72
N LEU A 158 1.99 -7.56 3.94
CA LEU A 158 1.48 -6.25 4.31
C LEU A 158 2.50 -5.59 5.23
N ASN A 159 2.96 -4.41 4.84
CA ASN A 159 3.87 -3.61 5.64
C ASN A 159 3.19 -2.32 6.09
N PHE A 160 3.69 -1.78 7.19
CA PHE A 160 3.33 -0.45 7.64
C PHE A 160 4.57 0.31 8.10
N VAL A 161 4.52 1.62 7.92
CA VAL A 161 5.65 2.51 8.13
C VAL A 161 5.34 3.46 9.27
N THR A 162 6.23 3.53 10.26
CA THR A 162 6.12 4.51 11.34
C THR A 162 7.26 5.50 11.28
N THR A 163 6.97 6.76 11.60
CA THR A 163 7.98 7.81 11.75
C THR A 163 8.04 8.26 13.20
N LYS A 164 9.24 8.32 13.78
CA LYS A 164 9.49 8.85 15.12
C LYS A 164 10.56 9.94 15.09
N ASN A 165 10.54 10.83 16.09
CA ASN A 165 11.48 11.96 16.17
C ASN A 165 11.62 12.71 14.84
N THR A 166 10.50 12.87 14.13
CA THR A 166 10.38 13.54 12.82
C THR A 166 11.02 12.83 11.62
N HIS A 167 12.18 12.18 11.76
CA HIS A 167 12.95 11.66 10.62
C HIS A 167 13.33 10.18 10.70
N ASN A 168 13.10 9.51 11.84
CA ASN A 168 13.41 8.10 11.97
C ASN A 168 12.23 7.27 11.46
N VAL A 169 12.37 6.78 10.23
CA VAL A 169 11.38 5.94 9.56
C VAL A 169 11.74 4.48 9.77
N GLU A 170 10.75 3.68 10.17
CA GLU A 170 10.89 2.25 10.39
C GLU A 170 9.76 1.51 9.68
N VAL A 171 10.11 0.38 9.03
CA VAL A 171 9.16 -0.50 8.34
C VAL A 171 8.91 -1.72 9.23
N HIS A 172 7.64 -2.11 9.32
CA HIS A 172 7.17 -3.23 10.12
C HIS A 172 6.19 -4.07 9.30
N ASN A 173 5.87 -5.27 9.75
CA ASN A 173 4.88 -6.13 9.11
C ASN A 173 4.03 -6.90 10.13
N PHE A 174 3.07 -7.65 9.61
CA PHE A 174 2.40 -8.72 10.34
C PHE A 174 2.78 -10.05 9.70
N THR A 175 3.23 -11.01 10.50
CA THR A 175 3.67 -12.31 9.96
C THR A 175 2.52 -13.28 9.70
N SER A 176 1.31 -12.97 10.15
CA SER A 176 0.10 -13.71 9.81
C SER A 176 -0.99 -12.80 9.26
N ILE A 177 -1.28 -13.01 7.97
CA ILE A 177 -2.42 -12.47 7.26
C ILE A 177 -3.16 -13.63 6.61
N SER A 178 -4.47 -13.48 6.45
CA SER A 178 -5.32 -14.43 5.74
C SER A 178 -6.38 -13.65 4.97
N GLY A 179 -6.97 -14.27 3.97
CA GLY A 179 -8.02 -13.60 3.22
C GLY A 179 -8.68 -14.49 2.20
N ASP A 180 -9.81 -14.02 1.71
CA ASP A 180 -10.63 -14.71 0.74
C ASP A 180 -11.41 -13.72 -0.13
N ILE A 181 -11.78 -14.16 -1.33
CA ILE A 181 -12.76 -13.47 -2.18
C ILE A 181 -13.91 -14.42 -2.38
N SER A 182 -15.05 -14.10 -1.79
CA SER A 182 -16.28 -14.90 -1.90
C SER A 182 -16.80 -14.96 -3.34
N ALA A 183 -17.60 -15.98 -3.64
CA ALA A 183 -18.29 -16.08 -4.93
C ALA A 183 -19.25 -14.89 -5.21
N ALA A 184 -19.65 -14.16 -4.17
CA ALA A 184 -20.45 -12.95 -4.27
C ALA A 184 -19.60 -11.69 -4.60
N GLY A 185 -18.28 -11.83 -4.75
CA GLY A 185 -17.38 -10.72 -5.03
C GLY A 185 -17.03 -9.88 -3.79
N VAL A 186 -17.29 -10.36 -2.57
CA VAL A 186 -16.82 -9.70 -1.35
C VAL A 186 -15.45 -10.26 -1.00
N ALA A 187 -14.43 -9.41 -0.98
CA ALA A 187 -13.09 -9.75 -0.52
C ALA A 187 -12.88 -9.33 0.93
N THR A 188 -12.27 -10.23 1.71
CA THR A 188 -11.93 -10.03 3.11
C THR A 188 -10.45 -10.30 3.31
N LEU A 189 -9.74 -9.38 3.97
CA LEU A 189 -8.39 -9.57 4.48
C LEU A 189 -8.46 -9.48 6.00
N THR A 190 -7.94 -10.49 6.69
CA THR A 190 -7.82 -10.54 8.14
C THR A 190 -6.35 -10.53 8.52
N ILE A 191 -5.98 -9.59 9.37
CA ILE A 191 -4.62 -9.38 9.87
C ILE A 191 -4.62 -9.78 11.35
N ASP A 192 -3.79 -10.75 11.73
CA ASP A 192 -3.62 -11.10 13.15
C ASP A 192 -2.67 -10.10 13.81
N LEU A 193 -3.22 -9.23 14.65
CA LEU A 193 -2.47 -8.16 15.31
C LEU A 193 -1.49 -8.70 16.36
N ASN A 194 -1.65 -9.95 16.81
CA ASN A 194 -0.68 -10.60 17.70
C ASN A 194 0.64 -10.92 16.99
N THR A 195 0.65 -10.89 15.66
CA THR A 195 1.80 -11.21 14.83
C THR A 195 2.56 -9.99 14.33
N VAL A 196 2.31 -8.81 14.94
CA VAL A 196 3.10 -7.61 14.67
C VAL A 196 4.59 -7.92 14.85
N ASN A 197 5.37 -7.54 13.85
CA ASN A 197 6.81 -7.72 13.83
C ASN A 197 7.48 -6.41 13.46
N THR A 198 8.22 -5.87 14.41
CA THR A 198 9.05 -4.67 14.26
C THR A 198 10.54 -4.99 14.31
N GLY A 199 10.91 -6.27 14.34
CA GLY A 199 12.28 -6.74 14.60
C GLY A 199 12.77 -6.56 16.05
N VAL A 200 11.93 -6.04 16.96
CA VAL A 200 12.30 -5.79 18.37
C VAL A 200 11.19 -6.34 19.27
N ALA A 201 11.44 -7.49 19.90
CA ALA A 201 10.43 -8.23 20.67
C ALA A 201 9.74 -7.39 21.77
N LEU A 202 10.47 -6.52 22.48
CA LEU A 202 9.89 -5.64 23.50
C LEU A 202 8.94 -4.60 22.89
N ARG A 203 9.25 -4.11 21.68
CA ARG A 203 8.37 -3.18 20.95
C ARG A 203 7.13 -3.91 20.44
N ASP A 204 7.29 -5.11 19.91
CA ASP A 204 6.16 -5.96 19.48
C ASP A 204 5.20 -6.20 20.66
N GLN A 205 5.75 -6.50 21.84
CA GLN A 205 4.95 -6.67 23.05
C GLN A 205 4.20 -5.39 23.44
N ARG A 206 4.88 -4.25 23.44
CA ARG A 206 4.24 -2.96 23.75
C ARG A 206 3.17 -2.58 22.72
N MET A 207 3.38 -2.87 21.43
CA MET A 207 2.36 -2.61 20.40
C MET A 207 1.11 -3.46 20.64
N LYS A 208 1.28 -4.75 20.98
CA LYS A 208 0.14 -5.62 21.31
C LYS A 208 -0.63 -5.13 22.54
N ASP A 209 0.08 -4.74 23.59
CA ASP A 209 -0.55 -4.42 24.88
C ASP A 209 -1.09 -2.98 24.94
N MET A 210 -0.36 -2.01 24.38
CA MET A 210 -0.64 -0.57 24.58
C MET A 210 -1.32 0.10 23.39
N LEU A 211 -1.18 -0.45 22.18
CA LEU A 211 -1.66 0.17 20.95
C LEU A 211 -2.82 -0.60 20.32
N PHE A 212 -2.60 -1.89 20.01
CA PHE A 212 -3.62 -2.73 19.40
C PHE A 212 -4.58 -3.33 20.42
N GLU A 213 -4.14 -3.47 21.68
CA GLU A 213 -4.89 -4.12 22.76
C GLU A 213 -5.40 -5.51 22.32
N THR A 214 -4.49 -6.38 21.86
CA THR A 214 -4.83 -7.60 21.12
C THR A 214 -5.57 -8.66 21.93
N ALA A 215 -5.58 -8.53 23.26
CA ALA A 215 -6.45 -9.32 24.12
C ALA A 215 -7.95 -9.03 23.87
N THR A 216 -8.28 -7.80 23.48
CA THR A 216 -9.64 -7.35 23.15
C THR A 216 -9.86 -7.33 21.64
N TYR A 217 -8.88 -6.84 20.88
CA TYR A 217 -8.93 -6.71 19.42
C TYR A 217 -7.83 -7.54 18.76
N PRO A 218 -7.98 -8.88 18.69
CA PRO A 218 -6.91 -9.74 18.18
C PRO A 218 -6.65 -9.57 16.69
N THR A 219 -7.63 -9.05 15.94
CA THR A 219 -7.57 -8.94 14.49
C THR A 219 -7.99 -7.57 14.00
N ALA A 220 -7.41 -7.16 12.87
CA ALA A 220 -7.98 -6.13 12.01
C ALA A 220 -8.57 -6.78 10.75
N THR A 221 -9.69 -6.26 10.28
CA THR A 221 -10.40 -6.83 9.12
C THR A 221 -10.68 -5.77 8.09
N VAL A 222 -10.24 -6.02 6.86
CA VAL A 222 -10.57 -5.19 5.69
C VAL A 222 -11.61 -5.93 4.87
N THR A 223 -12.69 -5.24 4.49
CA THR A 223 -13.73 -5.77 3.61
C THR A 223 -13.94 -4.84 2.44
N VAL A 224 -13.98 -5.39 1.23
CA VAL A 224 -14.19 -4.63 -0.01
C VAL A 224 -15.12 -5.41 -0.95
N THR A 225 -16.00 -4.68 -1.63
CA THR A 225 -16.80 -5.25 -2.73
C THR A 225 -15.99 -5.14 -4.02
N VAL A 226 -15.65 -6.28 -4.60
CA VAL A 226 -14.90 -6.41 -5.85
C VAL A 226 -15.88 -6.40 -7.02
N PRO A 227 -15.71 -5.52 -8.02
CA PRO A 227 -16.53 -5.56 -9.22
C PRO A 227 -16.40 -6.92 -9.94
N ALA A 228 -17.52 -7.56 -10.27
CA ALA A 228 -17.54 -8.90 -10.85
C ALA A 228 -16.75 -9.04 -12.17
N THR A 229 -16.64 -7.94 -12.92
CA THR A 229 -15.91 -7.86 -14.19
C THR A 229 -14.42 -7.60 -14.01
N LEU A 230 -13.95 -7.18 -12.82
CA LEU A 230 -12.57 -6.76 -12.62
C LEU A 230 -11.59 -7.91 -12.88
N ILE A 231 -11.80 -9.06 -12.24
CA ILE A 231 -10.90 -10.22 -12.37
C ILE A 231 -11.22 -11.03 -13.64
N SER A 232 -12.50 -11.19 -13.97
CA SER A 232 -12.94 -11.99 -15.12
C SER A 232 -12.62 -11.34 -16.46
N GLY A 233 -12.57 -10.00 -16.52
CA GLY A 233 -12.21 -9.24 -17.72
C GLY A 233 -10.72 -9.19 -18.04
N LEU A 234 -9.85 -9.61 -17.12
CA LEU A 234 -8.40 -9.66 -17.35
C LEU A 234 -8.01 -10.94 -18.08
N ALA A 235 -7.21 -10.79 -19.14
CA ALA A 235 -6.44 -11.89 -19.72
C ALA A 235 -5.21 -12.20 -18.85
N VAL A 236 -4.66 -13.41 -18.95
CA VAL A 236 -3.42 -13.76 -18.26
C VAL A 236 -2.28 -12.82 -18.70
N GLY A 237 -1.53 -12.28 -17.74
CA GLY A 237 -0.50 -11.28 -17.93
C GLY A 237 -1.01 -9.83 -17.88
N GLN A 238 -2.31 -9.60 -18.08
CA GLN A 238 -2.90 -8.25 -18.04
C GLN A 238 -3.06 -7.75 -16.60
N SER A 239 -3.02 -6.41 -16.47
CA SER A 239 -3.31 -5.72 -15.22
C SER A 239 -4.31 -4.59 -15.44
N ALA A 240 -5.07 -4.26 -14.40
CA ALA A 240 -5.94 -3.10 -14.35
C ALA A 240 -5.69 -2.31 -13.07
N ALA A 241 -5.57 -0.99 -13.21
CA ALA A 241 -5.61 -0.09 -12.07
C ALA A 241 -7.06 0.25 -11.75
N THR A 242 -7.44 0.17 -10.48
CA THR A 242 -8.81 0.47 -10.03
C THR A 242 -8.79 1.12 -8.66
N ASP A 243 -9.71 2.06 -8.45
CA ASP A 243 -9.96 2.62 -7.13
C ASP A 243 -10.89 1.67 -6.37
N ILE A 244 -10.50 1.33 -5.14
CA ILE A 244 -11.29 0.53 -4.23
C ILE A 244 -11.68 1.36 -3.02
N THR A 245 -12.92 1.17 -2.57
CA THR A 245 -13.40 1.69 -1.29
C THR A 245 -13.64 0.50 -0.37
N ALA A 246 -12.79 0.37 0.65
CA ALA A 246 -12.83 -0.69 1.62
C ALA A 246 -13.29 -0.17 2.99
N SER A 247 -13.91 -1.05 3.78
CA SER A 247 -14.11 -0.84 5.21
C SER A 247 -12.97 -1.52 5.97
N LEU A 248 -12.25 -0.78 6.79
CA LEU A 248 -11.28 -1.32 7.75
C LEU A 248 -11.90 -1.28 9.14
N ASN A 249 -12.07 -2.44 9.76
CA ASN A 249 -12.29 -2.56 11.19
C ASN A 249 -10.93 -2.75 11.89
N LEU A 250 -10.55 -1.79 12.73
CA LEU A 250 -9.32 -1.80 13.51
C LEU A 250 -9.63 -1.22 14.88
N HIS A 251 -9.17 -1.89 15.94
CA HIS A 251 -9.41 -1.47 17.34
C HIS A 251 -10.91 -1.31 17.66
N GLY A 252 -11.74 -2.16 17.06
CA GLY A 252 -13.20 -2.13 17.23
C GLY A 252 -13.92 -0.99 16.49
N VAL A 253 -13.19 -0.13 15.78
CA VAL A 253 -13.75 0.98 15.01
C VAL A 253 -13.70 0.67 13.52
N SER A 254 -14.82 0.85 12.82
CA SER A 254 -14.87 0.72 11.37
C SER A 254 -14.72 2.08 10.68
N GLY A 255 -13.70 2.20 9.83
CA GLY A 255 -13.42 3.36 8.99
C GLY A 255 -13.49 3.01 7.51
N THR A 256 -13.74 4.01 6.67
CA THR A 256 -13.68 3.86 5.21
C THR A 256 -12.31 4.27 4.70
N ILE A 257 -11.72 3.43 3.85
CA ILE A 257 -10.46 3.68 3.17
C ILE A 257 -10.71 3.65 1.67
N THR A 258 -10.30 4.70 0.97
CA THR A 258 -10.25 4.69 -0.49
C THR A 258 -8.79 4.66 -0.93
N THR A 259 -8.46 3.72 -1.80
CA THR A 259 -7.10 3.59 -2.34
C THR A 259 -7.13 3.08 -3.77
N LYS A 260 -6.04 3.31 -4.49
CA LYS A 260 -5.84 2.82 -5.85
C LYS A 260 -4.96 1.59 -5.81
N VAL A 261 -5.44 0.51 -6.42
CA VAL A 261 -4.72 -0.76 -6.50
C VAL A 261 -4.50 -1.18 -7.94
N SER A 262 -3.46 -1.98 -8.16
CA SER A 262 -3.27 -2.74 -9.40
C SER A 262 -3.70 -4.17 -9.15
N VAL A 263 -4.58 -4.68 -10.01
CA VAL A 263 -4.98 -6.08 -10.04
C VAL A 263 -4.42 -6.70 -11.30
N GLN A 264 -3.54 -7.69 -11.15
CA GLN A 264 -2.93 -8.42 -12.24
C GLN A 264 -3.36 -9.89 -12.22
N LYS A 265 -3.69 -10.42 -13.38
CA LYS A 265 -3.97 -11.85 -13.53
C LYS A 265 -2.69 -12.58 -13.93
N LEU A 266 -2.09 -13.31 -12.99
CA LEU A 266 -0.83 -14.03 -13.20
C LEU A 266 -1.05 -15.35 -13.94
N SER A 267 -2.18 -16.01 -13.69
CA SER A 267 -2.62 -17.22 -14.39
C SER A 267 -4.15 -17.31 -14.36
N ASN A 268 -4.72 -18.37 -14.93
CA ASN A 268 -6.18 -18.59 -14.84
C ASN A 268 -6.66 -18.78 -13.39
N SER A 269 -5.79 -19.21 -12.50
CA SER A 269 -6.10 -19.54 -11.11
C SER A 269 -5.31 -18.70 -10.10
N ARG A 270 -4.64 -17.63 -10.54
CA ARG A 270 -3.80 -16.81 -9.67
C ARG A 270 -3.83 -15.34 -10.04
N ILE A 271 -4.03 -14.49 -9.04
CA ILE A 271 -4.03 -13.04 -9.17
C ILE A 271 -3.09 -12.40 -8.16
N LEU A 272 -2.60 -11.20 -8.49
CA LEU A 272 -1.83 -10.33 -7.63
C LEU A 272 -2.58 -9.00 -7.48
N VAL A 273 -2.75 -8.55 -6.25
CA VAL A 273 -3.34 -7.26 -5.90
C VAL A 273 -2.32 -6.46 -5.10
N GLN A 274 -1.96 -5.27 -5.56
CA GLN A 274 -0.97 -4.44 -4.88
C GLN A 274 -1.38 -2.98 -4.83
N THR A 275 -0.96 -2.27 -3.78
CA THR A 275 -1.15 -0.82 -3.67
C THR A 275 -0.37 -0.10 -4.75
N LEU A 276 -1.02 0.81 -5.49
CA LEU A 276 -0.33 1.73 -6.42
C LEU A 276 0.18 2.99 -5.72
N ALA A 277 -0.39 3.31 -4.57
CA ALA A 277 0.10 4.33 -3.66
C ALA A 277 -0.12 3.86 -2.21
N PRO A 278 0.75 4.22 -1.24
CA PRO A 278 0.57 3.85 0.15
C PRO A 278 -0.78 4.31 0.70
N VAL A 279 -1.44 3.41 1.42
CA VAL A 279 -2.67 3.72 2.14
C VAL A 279 -2.30 4.46 3.43
N LEU A 280 -2.79 5.67 3.60
CA LEU A 280 -2.56 6.43 4.84
C LEU A 280 -3.63 6.09 5.88
N THR A 281 -3.20 5.45 6.95
CA THR A 281 -4.04 5.14 8.12
C THR A 281 -3.72 6.12 9.24
N LYS A 282 -4.74 6.68 9.90
CA LYS A 282 -4.56 7.63 10.99
C LYS A 282 -5.03 7.04 12.31
N ALA A 283 -4.22 7.19 13.36
CA ALA A 283 -4.54 6.70 14.70
C ALA A 283 -5.85 7.30 15.25
N GLU A 284 -6.16 8.56 14.93
CA GLU A 284 -7.39 9.24 15.37
C GLU A 284 -8.66 8.55 14.87
N THR A 285 -8.63 7.98 13.66
CA THR A 285 -9.79 7.35 13.02
C THR A 285 -10.21 6.07 13.74
N TYR A 286 -9.27 5.41 14.41
CA TYR A 286 -9.47 4.11 15.03
C TYR A 286 -9.32 4.14 16.56
N ASN A 287 -9.42 5.32 17.19
CA ASN A 287 -9.24 5.49 18.65
C ASN A 287 -7.88 5.05 19.21
N MET A 288 -6.83 5.07 18.39
CA MET A 288 -5.50 4.56 18.76
C MET A 288 -4.51 5.66 19.19
N THR A 289 -4.91 6.94 19.18
CA THR A 289 -4.02 8.07 19.53
C THR A 289 -3.42 7.93 20.93
N ALA A 290 -4.21 7.49 21.92
CA ALA A 290 -3.72 7.28 23.29
C ALA A 290 -2.65 6.18 23.35
N GLY A 291 -2.82 5.11 22.58
CA GLY A 291 -1.82 4.03 22.48
C GLY A 291 -0.52 4.50 21.82
N VAL A 292 -0.60 5.34 20.79
CA VAL A 292 0.58 5.97 20.17
C VAL A 292 1.34 6.81 21.20
N GLU A 293 0.64 7.61 22.00
CA GLU A 293 1.26 8.40 23.07
C GLU A 293 1.85 7.54 24.19
N ALA A 294 1.19 6.43 24.55
CA ALA A 294 1.73 5.48 25.52
C ALA A 294 3.04 4.85 25.03
N LEU A 295 3.11 4.44 23.76
CA LEU A 295 4.33 3.92 23.14
C LEU A 295 5.45 4.97 23.14
N ARG A 296 5.14 6.22 22.78
CA ARG A 296 6.10 7.34 22.78
C ARG A 296 6.65 7.57 24.18
N ALA A 297 5.78 7.62 25.19
CA ALA A 297 6.15 7.84 26.58
C ALA A 297 7.00 6.69 27.15
N ALA A 298 6.69 5.44 26.80
CA ALA A 298 7.39 4.24 27.28
C ALA A 298 8.88 4.15 26.87
N VAL A 299 9.32 4.97 25.91
CA VAL A 299 10.73 5.11 25.48
C VAL A 299 11.24 6.55 25.57
N ALA A 300 10.46 7.46 26.15
CA ALA A 300 10.81 8.87 26.33
C ALA A 300 11.31 9.57 25.06
N ILE A 301 10.71 9.27 23.90
CA ILE A 301 11.04 9.95 22.62
C ILE A 301 10.16 11.18 22.39
N ALA A 302 10.61 12.07 21.51
CA ALA A 302 9.97 13.36 21.29
C ALA A 302 8.62 13.25 20.57
N SER A 303 8.53 12.36 19.57
CA SER A 303 7.31 12.21 18.77
C SER A 303 7.21 10.84 18.10
N ILE A 304 5.96 10.41 17.83
CA ILE A 304 5.60 9.36 16.89
C ILE A 304 4.50 9.95 15.99
N SER A 305 4.62 9.79 14.67
CA SER A 305 3.58 10.22 13.74
C SER A 305 2.29 9.43 13.96
N ALA A 306 1.16 10.13 14.03
CA ALA A 306 -0.16 9.51 14.09
C ALA A 306 -0.66 9.02 12.71
N ALA A 307 0.02 9.38 11.63
CA ALA A 307 -0.25 8.90 10.28
C ALA A 307 0.77 7.81 9.90
N VAL A 308 0.25 6.67 9.47
CA VAL A 308 0.97 5.43 9.17
C VAL A 308 0.67 5.03 7.72
N PRO A 309 1.64 5.15 6.81
CA PRO A 309 1.55 4.53 5.49
C PRO A 309 1.52 3.01 5.60
N VAL A 310 0.68 2.39 4.79
CA VAL A 310 0.52 0.93 4.67
C VAL A 310 0.65 0.56 3.20
N ASP A 311 1.44 -0.47 2.91
CA ASP A 311 1.60 -1.06 1.59
C ASP A 311 1.36 -2.57 1.65
N PHE A 312 0.93 -3.13 0.53
CA PHE A 312 0.72 -4.57 0.44
C PHE A 312 0.90 -5.06 -1.00
N ALA A 313 1.28 -6.34 -1.09
CA ALA A 313 1.10 -7.16 -2.27
C ALA A 313 0.46 -8.48 -1.82
N LEU A 314 -0.71 -8.76 -2.34
CA LEU A 314 -1.56 -9.87 -1.94
C LEU A 314 -1.78 -10.79 -3.13
N VAL A 315 -1.33 -12.02 -3.01
CA VAL A 315 -1.54 -13.06 -4.00
C VAL A 315 -2.74 -13.89 -3.58
N PHE A 316 -3.67 -14.10 -4.50
CA PHE A 316 -4.79 -15.00 -4.29
C PHE A 316 -4.79 -16.12 -5.33
N ASP A 317 -5.03 -17.33 -4.86
CA ASP A 317 -5.19 -18.52 -5.68
C ASP A 317 -6.67 -18.94 -5.70
N ALA A 318 -7.17 -19.34 -6.88
CA ALA A 318 -8.53 -19.85 -7.02
C ALA A 318 -8.70 -21.19 -6.26
N ARG A 319 -9.87 -21.40 -5.65
CA ARG A 319 -10.22 -22.69 -5.03
C ARG A 319 -10.72 -23.72 -6.03
#